data_AF-A0A381RIY6-F1
#
_entry.id   AF-A0A381RIY6-F1
#
_cell.length_a   1.000
_cell.length_b   1.000
_cell.length_c   1.000
_cell.angle_alpha   90.00
_cell.angle_beta   90.00
_cell.angle_gamma   90.00
#
_symmetry.space_group_name_H-M   'P 1'
#
loop_
_entity.id
_entity.type
_entity.pdbx_description
1 polymer ?
#
loop_
_entity_poly.entity_id
_entity_poly.type
_entity_poly.pdbx_seq_one_letter_code
_entity_poly.pdbx_strand_id
1 'polypeptide(L)' 'MSAHKASIQWKRITEDFNIKTYNRDHEVRFENGVTISSSATVAFNGNPELNNPEDLFVASVVGCHMLTFLAVSSY' A
#
# COMPACT_ATOMS: atom_id res chain seq x y z
N MET A 1 -11.34 5.46 21.42
CA MET A 1 -11.22 5.04 20.01
C MET A 1 -9.87 5.49 19.50
N SER A 2 -9.10 4.60 18.87
CA SER A 2 -7.92 5.00 18.09
C SER A 2 -8.37 5.50 16.70
N ALA A 3 -7.63 6.46 16.15
CA ALA A 3 -7.76 6.87 14.75
C ALA A 3 -6.52 6.38 13.99
N HIS A 4 -6.73 5.83 12.79
CA HIS A 4 -5.66 5.40 11.90
C HIS A 4 -5.72 6.24 10.64
N LYS A 5 -4.65 6.96 10.31
CA LYS A 5 -4.59 7.81 9.12
C LYS A 5 -3.43 7.43 8.23
N ALA A 6 -3.68 7.50 6.93
CA ALA A 6 -2.69 7.45 5.89
C ALA A 6 -3.03 8.53 4.86
N SER A 7 -2.01 9.02 4.16
CA SER A 7 -2.16 9.93 3.02
C SER A 7 -1.48 9.33 1.80
N ILE A 8 -2.02 9.62 0.62
CA ILE A 8 -1.47 9.15 -0.64
C ILE A 8 -1.00 10.34 -1.45
N GLN A 9 0.22 10.27 -1.96
CA GLN A 9 0.75 11.25 -2.89
C GLN A 9 1.10 10.56 -4.20
N TRP A 10 0.41 10.95 -5.26
CA TRP A 10 0.75 10.58 -6.62
C TRP A 10 1.29 11.80 -7.36
N LYS A 11 2.39 11.62 -8.10
CA LYS A 11 2.96 12.63 -8.98
C LYS A 11 3.05 12.07 -10.38
N ARG A 12 2.53 12.82 -11.36
CA ARG A 12 2.74 12.49 -12.77
C ARG A 12 4.21 12.68 -13.12
N ILE A 13 4.85 11.60 -13.56
CA ILE A 13 6.22 11.60 -14.11
C ILE A 13 6.26 11.27 -15.60
N THR A 14 5.10 10.93 -16.16
CA THR A 14 4.89 10.59 -17.56
C THR A 14 4.56 11.84 -18.37
N GLU A 15 4.90 11.81 -19.66
CA GLU A 15 4.72 12.96 -20.57
C GLU A 15 3.25 13.29 -20.79
N ASP A 16 2.41 12.26 -20.91
CA ASP A 16 0.98 12.39 -21.11
C ASP A 16 0.15 11.83 -19.94
N PHE A 17 -1.15 12.07 -19.99
CA PHE A 17 -2.11 11.51 -19.03
C PHE A 17 -3.09 10.56 -19.74
N ASN A 18 -2.54 9.67 -20.56
CA ASN A 18 -3.33 8.64 -21.23
C ASN A 18 -3.47 7.41 -20.32
N ILE A 19 -4.67 6.83 -20.27
CA ILE A 19 -5.00 5.67 -19.46
C ILE A 19 -4.03 4.50 -19.66
N LYS A 20 -3.37 4.36 -20.81
CA LYS A 20 -2.43 3.27 -21.05
C LYS A 20 -1.01 3.52 -20.55
N THR A 21 -0.62 4.79 -20.39
CA THR A 21 0.79 5.21 -20.26
C THR A 21 1.10 5.93 -18.96
N TYR A 22 0.12 6.57 -18.30
CA TYR A 22 0.43 7.31 -17.07
C TYR A 22 1.03 6.39 -15.97
N ASN A 23 1.88 6.91 -15.10
CA ASN A 23 2.50 6.09 -14.05
C ASN A 23 1.50 5.76 -12.94
N ARG A 24 1.49 4.52 -12.44
CA ARG A 24 0.64 4.12 -11.30
C ARG A 24 1.35 4.26 -9.95
N ASP A 25 2.65 4.47 -10.00
CA ASP A 25 3.52 4.55 -8.84
C ASP A 25 3.19 5.78 -8.01
N HIS A 26 2.99 5.56 -6.71
CA HIS A 26 2.62 6.55 -5.71
C HIS A 26 3.21 6.18 -4.35
N GLU A 27 3.14 7.12 -3.42
CA GLU A 27 3.60 6.93 -2.04
C GLU A 27 2.41 6.93 -1.09
N VAL A 28 2.39 5.98 -0.17
CA VAL A 28 1.50 5.95 0.99
C VAL A 28 2.30 6.41 2.21
N ARG A 29 1.87 7.46 2.90
CA ARG A 29 2.54 8.05 4.06
C ARG A 29 1.70 7.91 5.32
N PHE A 30 2.33 7.46 6.39
CA PHE A 30 1.72 7.25 7.70
C PHE A 30 2.15 8.33 8.70
N GLU A 31 1.37 8.53 9.76
CA GLU A 31 1.63 9.58 10.78
C GLU A 31 2.97 9.39 11.52
N ASN A 32 3.51 8.17 11.53
CA ASN A 32 4.83 7.87 12.12
C ASN A 32 6.02 8.14 11.18
N GLY A 33 5.78 8.77 10.01
CA GLY A 33 6.81 9.09 9.02
C GLY A 33 7.21 7.93 8.09
N VAL A 34 6.67 6.72 8.30
CA VAL A 34 6.90 5.60 7.38
C VAL A 34 6.21 5.89 6.05
N THR A 35 6.93 5.63 4.96
CA THR A 35 6.43 5.75 3.59
C THR A 35 6.56 4.41 2.89
N ILE A 36 5.50 4.00 2.20
CA ILE A 36 5.46 2.80 1.37
C ILE A 36 5.31 3.23 -0.08
N SER A 37 6.27 2.84 -0.92
CA SER A 37 6.12 2.94 -2.38
C SER A 37 5.14 1.87 -2.84
N SER A 38 4.11 2.29 -3.57
CA SER A 38 3.05 1.42 -4.04
C SER A 38 2.68 1.74 -5.49
N SER A 39 2.10 0.76 -6.17
CA SER A 39 1.59 0.90 -7.53
C SER A 39 0.23 0.19 -7.65
N ALA A 40 -0.33 0.18 -8.85
CA ALA A 40 -1.44 -0.73 -9.14
C ALA A 40 -0.92 -2.17 -9.33
N THR A 41 -1.82 -3.13 -9.51
CA THR A 41 -1.43 -4.48 -9.96
C THR A 41 -0.97 -4.45 -11.43
N VAL A 42 -0.23 -5.47 -11.86
CA VAL A 42 0.20 -5.63 -13.27
C VAL A 42 -1.00 -5.66 -14.23
N ALA A 43 -2.14 -6.21 -13.79
CA ALA A 43 -3.38 -6.23 -14.58
C ALA A 43 -3.93 -4.81 -14.87
N PHE A 44 -3.51 -3.80 -14.11
CA PHE A 44 -3.89 -2.39 -14.27
C PHE A 44 -2.70 -1.49 -14.64
N ASN A 45 -1.70 -2.05 -15.32
CA ASN A 45 -0.47 -1.38 -15.78
C ASN A 45 0.37 -0.82 -14.62
N GLY A 46 0.36 -1.50 -13.47
CA GLY A 46 1.20 -1.16 -12.34
C GLY A 46 2.61 -1.74 -12.42
N ASN A 47 3.45 -1.31 -11.49
CA ASN A 47 4.85 -1.73 -11.37
C ASN A 47 4.95 -3.01 -10.52
N PRO A 48 5.42 -4.16 -11.08
CA PRO A 48 5.52 -5.42 -10.35
C PRO A 48 6.57 -5.42 -9.23
N GLU A 49 7.49 -4.45 -9.22
CA GLU A 49 8.51 -4.30 -8.19
C GLU A 49 7.99 -3.57 -6.94
N LEU A 50 6.76 -3.05 -6.98
CA LEU A 50 6.13 -2.31 -5.89
C LEU A 50 4.91 -3.06 -5.35
N ASN A 51 4.64 -2.89 -4.06
CA ASN A 51 3.42 -3.40 -3.45
C ASN A 51 2.18 -2.75 -4.08
N ASN A 52 1.08 -3.48 -4.21
CA ASN A 52 -0.21 -2.92 -4.59
C ASN A 52 -1.18 -2.88 -3.40
N PRO A 53 -2.33 -2.20 -3.50
CA PRO A 53 -3.32 -2.15 -2.43
C PRO A 53 -3.80 -3.53 -1.97
N GLU A 54 -3.91 -4.50 -2.87
CA GLU A 54 -4.34 -5.86 -2.55
C GLU A 54 -3.31 -6.59 -1.67
N ASP A 55 -2.02 -6.47 -1.98
CA ASP A 55 -0.93 -7.03 -1.17
C ASP A 55 -0.90 -6.38 0.22
N LEU A 56 -1.05 -5.05 0.29
CA LEU A 56 -1.09 -4.31 1.56
C LEU A 56 -2.32 -4.69 2.40
N PHE A 57 -3.46 -4.96 1.76
CA PHE A 57 -4.66 -5.45 2.43
C PHE A 57 -4.42 -6.83 3.03
N VAL A 58 -3.87 -7.77 2.26
CA VAL A 58 -3.51 -9.11 2.75
C VAL A 58 -2.55 -9.00 3.93
N ALA A 59 -1.50 -8.18 3.81
CA ALA A 59 -0.53 -7.94 4.88
C ALA A 59 -1.20 -7.43 6.17
N SER A 60 -2.17 -6.52 6.05
CA SER A 60 -2.90 -6.00 7.21
C SER A 60 -3.67 -7.10 7.96
N VAL A 61 -4.36 -7.98 7.21
CA VAL A 61 -5.20 -9.04 7.80
C VAL A 61 -4.34 -10.12 8.45
N VAL A 62 -3.31 -10.61 7.76
CA VAL A 62 -2.46 -11.67 8.30
C VAL A 62 -1.63 -11.16 9.49
N GLY A 63 -1.20 -9.90 9.48
CA GLY A 63 -0.54 -9.27 10.61
C GLY A 63 -1.43 -9.16 11.83
N CYS A 64 -2.68 -8.71 11.66
CA CYS A 64 -3.66 -8.67 12.76
C CYS A 64 -3.95 -10.07 13.33
N HIS A 65 -4.16 -11.06 12.46
CA HIS A 65 -4.41 -12.43 12.90
C HIS A 65 -3.20 -13.00 13.67
N MET A 66 -1.99 -12.86 13.13
CA MET A 66 -0.76 -13.31 13.78
C MET A 66 -0.60 -12.69 15.17
N LEU A 67 -0.77 -11.37 15.31
CA LEU A 67 -0.64 -10.68 16.60
C LEU A 67 -1.69 -11.16 17.61
N THR A 68 -2.91 -11.42 17.16
CA THR A 68 -3.98 -11.99 18.00
C THR A 68 -3.63 -13.40 18.46
N PHE A 69 -3.17 -14.26 17.55
CA PHE A 69 -2.74 -15.62 17.85
C PHE A 69 -1.60 -15.62 18.88
N LEU A 70 -0.58 -14.80 18.67
CA LEU A 70 0.55 -14.68 19.59
C LEU A 70 0.09 -14.27 20.99
N ALA A 71 -0.79 -13.27 21.09
CA ALA A 71 -1.34 -12.81 22.37
C ALA A 71 -2.15 -13.89 23.12
N VAL A 72 -2.88 -14.74 22.40
CA VAL A 72 -3.60 -15.87 23.03
C VAL A 72 -2.64 -16.97 23.45
N SER A 73 -1.61 -17.25 22.64
CA SER A 73 -0.64 -18.33 22.88
C SER A 73 0.44 -18.00 23.91
N SER A 74 0.62 -16.73 24.27
CA SER A 74 1.65 -16.29 25.22
C SER A 74 1.32 -16.56 26.69
N TYR A 75 0.16 -17.17 26.96
CA TYR A 75 -0.30 -17.58 28.28
C TYR A 75 0.02 -19.05 28.57
#